data_AF-A0A4W5KDW5-F1
#
_entry.id   AF-A0A4W5KDW5-F1
#
_cell.length_a   1.000
_cell.length_b   1.000
_cell.length_c   1.000
_cell.angle_alpha   90.00
_cell.angle_beta   90.00
_cell.angle_gamma   90.00
#
_symmetry.space_group_name_H-M   'P 1'
#
loop_
_entity.id
_entity.type
_entity.pdbx_description
1 polymer ?
#
loop_
_entity_poly.entity_id
_entity_poly.type
_entity_poly.pdbx_seq_one_letter_code
_entity_poly.pdbx_strand_id
1 'polypeptide(L)'
;MLEVGDVNDQPPLFQRDVYTASVAENREPGESVVTVSATDKDSEENAAVWYSLLPGPGYDFFSIDPHSGEMSTTSQLDRELHQHFTLRGYTHYTQQLITVKCGVCHFHFR
;
A
#
# COMPACT_ATOMS: atom_id res chain seq x y z
N MET A 1 9.38 -22.24 -36.56
CA MET A 1 8.56 -21.02 -36.61
C MET A 1 8.53 -20.51 -35.19
N LEU A 2 9.18 -19.39 -34.90
CA LEU A 2 9.27 -18.86 -33.55
C LEU A 2 7.86 -18.50 -33.08
N GLU A 3 7.39 -19.15 -32.01
CA GLU A 3 6.26 -18.65 -31.24
C GLU A 3 6.72 -17.34 -30.61
N VAL A 4 6.16 -16.23 -31.09
CA VAL A 4 6.31 -14.93 -30.44
C VAL A 4 5.55 -15.07 -29.13
N GLY A 5 6.27 -15.52 -28.09
CA GLY A 5 5.75 -15.65 -26.75
C GLY A 5 5.24 -14.30 -26.30
N ASP A 6 3.92 -14.23 -26.18
CA ASP A 6 3.12 -13.27 -25.41
C ASP A 6 3.95 -12.17 -24.76
N VAL A 7 4.10 -11.05 -25.49
CA VAL A 7 4.57 -9.81 -24.89
C VAL A 7 3.39 -9.34 -24.05
N ASN A 8 3.41 -9.59 -22.74
CA ASN A 8 2.46 -8.99 -21.82
C ASN A 8 2.53 -7.46 -22.02
N ASP A 9 1.48 -6.92 -22.64
CA ASP A 9 1.39 -5.55 -23.18
C ASP A 9 0.63 -4.63 -22.20
N GLN A 10 0.10 -5.15 -21.09
CA GLN A 10 -0.61 -4.37 -20.07
C GLN A 10 -0.01 -4.58 -18.68
N PRO A 11 0.94 -3.72 -18.26
CA PRO A 11 1.51 -3.81 -16.92
C PRO A 11 0.41 -3.74 -15.84
N PRO A 12 0.54 -4.45 -14.71
CA PRO A 12 -0.42 -4.38 -13.62
C PRO A 12 -0.60 -2.94 -13.15
N LEU A 13 -1.86 -2.51 -13.20
CA LEU A 13 -2.28 -1.18 -12.77
C LEU A 13 -2.93 -1.30 -11.40
N PHE A 14 -2.57 -0.38 -10.52
CA PHE A 14 -3.30 -0.22 -9.26
C PHE A 14 -4.76 0.09 -9.54
N GLN A 15 -5.66 -0.50 -8.75
CA GLN A 15 -7.11 -0.30 -8.90
C GLN A 15 -7.56 1.14 -8.61
N ARG A 16 -6.70 1.96 -7.99
CA ARG A 16 -6.99 3.34 -7.61
C ARG A 16 -5.80 4.25 -7.91
N ASP A 17 -6.10 5.44 -8.43
CA ASP A 17 -5.10 6.50 -8.65
C ASP A 17 -4.54 7.10 -7.35
N VAL A 18 -5.27 7.01 -6.24
CA VAL A 18 -4.78 7.45 -4.92
C VAL A 18 -5.38 6.54 -3.85
N TYR A 19 -4.52 5.96 -3.01
CA TYR A 19 -4.97 5.28 -1.80
C TYR A 19 -4.95 6.25 -0.64
N THR A 20 -6.09 6.51 -0.03
CA THR A 20 -6.18 7.32 1.19
C THR A 20 -6.68 6.46 2.33
N ALA A 21 -5.97 6.49 3.45
CA ALA A 21 -6.28 5.71 4.63
C ALA A 21 -6.25 6.61 5.88
N SER A 22 -6.91 6.17 6.94
CA SER A 22 -6.88 6.84 8.24
C SER A 22 -6.59 5.80 9.31
N VAL A 23 -5.54 6.02 10.08
CA VAL A 23 -5.10 5.13 11.14
C VAL A 23 -5.10 5.90 12.45
N ALA A 24 -5.53 5.26 13.52
CA ALA A 24 -5.59 5.92 14.81
C ALA A 24 -4.19 6.05 15.43
N GLU A 25 -3.88 7.20 15.99
CA GLU A 25 -2.63 7.46 16.72
C GLU A 25 -2.50 6.60 17.98
N ASN A 26 -1.28 6.39 18.49
CA ASN A 26 -0.99 5.62 19.71
C ASN A 26 -1.51 4.17 19.72
N ARG A 27 -1.82 3.60 18.55
CA ARG A 27 -2.16 2.17 18.41
C ARG A 27 -0.90 1.32 18.42
N GLU A 28 -1.05 0.08 18.85
CA GLU A 28 0.04 -0.89 18.82
C GLU A 28 0.53 -1.11 17.37
N PRO A 29 1.84 -1.34 17.16
CA PRO A 29 2.36 -1.78 15.88
C PRO A 29 1.64 -3.04 15.37
N GLY A 30 1.46 -3.13 14.06
CA GLY A 30 0.78 -4.24 13.38
C GLY A 30 -0.67 -3.94 13.02
N GLU A 31 -1.17 -2.73 13.31
CA GLU A 31 -2.52 -2.34 12.90
C GLU A 31 -2.60 -2.21 11.37
N SER A 32 -3.61 -2.82 10.76
CA SER A 32 -3.89 -2.70 9.33
C SER A 32 -4.34 -1.28 9.00
N VAL A 33 -3.70 -0.67 8.00
CA VAL A 33 -3.93 0.70 7.55
C VAL A 33 -4.77 0.72 6.28
N VAL A 34 -4.30 0.00 5.26
CA VAL A 34 -4.95 -0.07 3.95
C VAL A 34 -4.45 -1.28 3.18
N THR A 35 -5.32 -1.90 2.39
CA THR A 35 -4.94 -2.92 1.43
C THR A 35 -4.90 -2.29 0.04
N VAL A 36 -3.74 -2.34 -0.61
CA VAL A 36 -3.61 -1.94 -2.01
C VAL A 36 -3.77 -3.17 -2.90
N SER A 37 -4.40 -2.98 -4.06
CA SER A 37 -4.56 -4.05 -5.04
C SER A 37 -4.23 -3.52 -6.42
N ALA A 38 -3.49 -4.31 -7.19
CA ALA A 38 -3.22 -4.08 -8.59
C ALA A 38 -3.69 -5.29 -9.40
N THR A 39 -4.25 -5.01 -10.57
CA THR A 39 -4.79 -6.04 -11.46
C THR A 39 -4.01 -5.97 -12.77
N ASP A 40 -3.43 -7.09 -13.16
CA ASP A 40 -2.91 -7.33 -14.51
C ASP A 40 -4.10 -7.77 -15.37
N LYS A 41 -4.33 -7.09 -16.49
CA LYS A 41 -5.48 -7.35 -17.37
C LYS A 41 -5.25 -8.49 -18.36
N ASP A 42 -4.01 -8.94 -18.51
CA ASP A 42 -3.62 -9.96 -19.48
C ASP A 42 -3.64 -11.37 -18.86
N SER A 43 -3.69 -11.48 -17.53
CA SER A 43 -3.83 -12.76 -16.83
C SER A 43 -5.21 -12.91 -16.18
N GLU A 44 -5.97 -13.94 -16.58
CA GLU A 44 -7.27 -14.31 -15.97
C GLU A 44 -7.15 -14.66 -14.47
N GLU A 45 -5.94 -14.85 -13.98
CA GLU A 45 -5.58 -15.02 -12.58
C GLU A 45 -4.66 -13.85 -12.21
N ASN A 46 -4.95 -13.09 -11.15
CA ASN A 46 -4.12 -11.97 -10.68
C ASN A 46 -2.64 -12.35 -10.71
N ALA A 47 -1.95 -12.06 -11.82
CA ALA A 47 -0.58 -12.50 -12.07
C ALA A 47 0.24 -12.13 -10.85
N ALA A 48 1.13 -13.00 -10.36
CA ALA A 48 1.82 -12.87 -9.07
C ALA A 48 2.35 -11.44 -8.80
N VAL A 49 1.48 -10.56 -8.30
CA VAL A 49 1.79 -9.16 -8.06
C VAL A 49 2.44 -9.13 -6.71
N TRP A 50 3.65 -8.60 -6.69
CA TRP A 50 4.35 -8.33 -5.45
C TRP A 50 4.29 -6.84 -5.15
N TYR A 51 3.97 -6.53 -3.90
CA TYR A 51 3.88 -5.18 -3.39
C TYR A 51 5.08 -4.87 -2.52
N SER A 52 5.55 -3.63 -2.56
CA SER A 52 6.57 -3.15 -1.64
C SER A 52 6.49 -1.63 -1.51
N LEU A 53 7.18 -1.06 -0.52
CA LEU A 53 7.21 0.38 -0.29
C LEU A 53 8.55 0.96 -0.76
N LEU A 54 8.50 2.08 -1.46
CA LEU A 54 9.72 2.80 -1.83
C LEU A 54 10.24 3.58 -0.61
N PRO A 55 11.56 3.63 -0.41
CA PRO A 55 12.17 4.48 0.62
C PRO A 55 11.71 5.93 0.51
N GLY A 56 11.47 6.56 1.66
CA GLY A 56 11.01 7.94 1.74
C GLY A 56 10.47 8.32 3.11
N PRO A 57 9.93 9.54 3.26
CA PRO A 57 9.35 10.01 4.51
C PRO A 57 8.22 9.09 4.98
N GLY A 58 8.30 8.62 6.22
CA GLY A 58 7.31 7.69 6.77
C GLY A 58 7.57 6.22 6.48
N TYR A 59 8.54 5.86 5.62
CA TYR A 59 8.82 4.47 5.28
C TYR A 59 9.07 3.59 6.51
N ASP A 60 9.77 4.12 7.51
CA ASP A 60 10.11 3.37 8.73
C ASP A 60 8.90 3.09 9.65
N PHE A 61 7.76 3.74 9.41
CA PHE A 61 6.55 3.64 10.22
C PHE A 61 5.52 2.66 9.66
N PHE A 62 5.73 2.16 8.43
CA PHE A 62 4.79 1.28 7.75
C PHE A 62 5.51 0.12 7.07
N SER A 63 4.83 -1.01 7.00
CA SER A 63 5.24 -2.16 6.20
C SER A 63 4.10 -2.56 5.29
N ILE A 64 4.41 -3.25 4.20
CA ILE A 64 3.41 -3.82 3.30
C ILE A 64 3.70 -5.30 3.11
N ASP A 65 2.66 -6.11 3.18
CA ASP A 65 2.75 -7.52 2.85
C ASP A 65 2.86 -7.68 1.33
N PRO A 66 3.90 -8.38 0.84
CA PRO A 66 4.19 -8.43 -0.58
C PRO A 66 3.17 -9.25 -1.38
N HIS A 67 2.36 -10.10 -0.75
CA HIS A 67 1.42 -10.97 -1.46
C HIS A 67 -0.02 -10.45 -1.43
N SER A 68 -0.45 -9.92 -0.29
CA SER A 68 -1.80 -9.40 -0.07
C SER A 68 -1.92 -7.90 -0.37
N GLY A 69 -0.81 -7.17 -0.36
CA GLY A 69 -0.82 -5.71 -0.46
C GLY A 69 -1.37 -5.02 0.80
N GLU A 70 -1.50 -5.74 1.91
CA GLU A 70 -1.91 -5.16 3.19
C GLU A 70 -0.78 -4.34 3.79
N MET A 71 -1.02 -3.05 3.97
CA MET A 71 -0.14 -2.14 4.68
C MET A 71 -0.51 -2.08 6.16
N SER A 72 0.50 -2.21 7.02
CA SER A 72 0.36 -2.16 8.47
C SER A 72 1.36 -1.20 9.10
N THR A 73 1.07 -0.72 10.32
CA THR A 73 2.01 0.10 11.09
C THR A 73 3.15 -0.74 11.65
N THR A 74 4.38 -0.23 11.63
CA THR A 74 5.55 -0.88 12.29
C THR A 74 5.90 -0.21 13.61
N SER A 75 5.35 0.98 13.85
CA SER A 75 5.61 1.81 15.03
C SER A 75 4.34 2.54 15.45
N GLN A 76 4.31 3.00 16.70
CA GLN A 76 3.24 3.87 17.17
C GLN A 76 3.31 5.22 16.44
N LEU A 77 2.16 5.67 15.95
CA LEU A 77 2.03 6.94 15.26
C LEU A 77 1.61 8.02 16.25
N ASP A 78 2.21 9.19 16.11
CA ASP A 78 1.92 10.37 16.91
C ASP A 78 1.42 11.47 15.96
N ARG A 79 0.18 11.92 16.16
CA ARG A 79 -0.45 12.92 15.28
C ARG A 79 0.15 14.30 15.48
N GLU A 80 0.61 14.64 16.69
CA GLU A 80 1.27 15.91 16.97
C GLU A 80 2.62 16.02 16.25
N LEU A 81 3.31 14.90 16.06
CA LEU A 81 4.54 14.85 15.26
C LEU A 81 4.25 14.75 13.75
N HIS A 82 3.34 13.86 13.35
CA HIS A 82 3.06 13.57 11.94
C HIS A 82 1.56 13.41 11.68
N GLN A 83 0.93 14.47 11.16
CA GLN A 83 -0.50 14.45 10.83
C GLN A 83 -0.83 13.63 9.57
N HIS A 84 0.12 13.54 8.63
CA HIS A 84 -0.04 12.79 7.40
C HIS A 84 1.29 12.19 6.94
N PHE A 85 1.21 11.01 6.32
CA PHE A 85 2.32 10.32 5.70
C PHE A 85 2.02 10.12 4.22
N THR A 86 3.02 10.35 3.39
CA THR A 86 2.95 10.15 1.94
C THR A 86 3.94 9.07 1.56
N LEU A 87 3.43 7.87 1.32
CA LEU A 87 4.18 6.70 0.93
C LEU A 87 4.02 6.45 -0.56
N ARG A 88 4.96 5.69 -1.13
CA ARG A 88 4.88 5.21 -2.51
C ARG A 88 4.90 3.70 -2.49
N GLY A 89 3.76 3.09 -2.78
CA GLY A 89 3.70 1.66 -3.07
C GLY A 89 4.26 1.40 -4.45
N TYR A 90 5.02 0.33 -4.63
CA TYR A 90 5.52 -0.09 -5.92
C TYR A 90 5.25 -1.57 -6.17
N THR A 91 5.07 -1.90 -7.44
CA THR A 91 5.06 -3.25 -8.00
C THR A 91 6.22 -3.37 -9.00
N HIS A 92 6.40 -4.54 -9.61
CA HIS A 92 7.42 -4.74 -10.65
C HIS A 92 7.29 -3.78 -11.86
N TYR A 93 6.12 -3.16 -12.04
CA TYR A 93 5.81 -2.41 -13.26
C TYR A 93 5.36 -0.97 -13.00
N THR A 94 4.70 -0.71 -11.86
CA THR A 94 4.08 0.58 -11.57
C THR A 94 4.31 1.04 -10.14
N GLN A 95 4.21 2.35 -9.91
CA GLN A 95 4.26 2.95 -8.57
C GLN A 95 2.98 3.75 -8.32
N GLN A 96 2.55 3.81 -7.06
CA GLN A 96 1.35 4.51 -6.65
C GLN A 96 1.55 5.28 -5.36
N LEU A 97 0.93 6.45 -5.28
CA LEU A 97 0.90 7.26 -4.06
C LEU A 97 -0.13 6.71 -3.07
N ILE A 98 0.31 6.53 -1.82
CA ILE A 98 -0.48 6.11 -0.69
C ILE A 98 -0.40 7.21 0.37
N THR A 99 -1.53 7.81 0.70
CA THR A 99 -1.64 8.87 1.70
C THR A 99 -2.30 8.31 2.95
N VAL A 100 -1.57 8.32 4.06
CA VAL A 100 -2.08 7.88 5.36
C VAL A 100 -2.28 9.11 6.23
N LYS A 101 -3.51 9.30 6.72
CA LYS A 101 -3.83 10.35 7.70
C LYS A 101 -3.75 9.75 9.10
N CYS A 102 -3.00 10.41 9.97
CA CYS A 102 -3.01 10.08 11.39
C CYS A 102 -4.28 10.68 12.00
N GLY A 103 -5.24 9.81 12.33
CA GLY A 103 -6.51 10.16 12.95
C GLY A 103 -6.43 10.08 14.47
N VAL A 104 -7.33 10.79 15.14
CA VAL A 104 -7.47 10.69 16.59
C VAL A 104 -8.02 9.30 16.92
N CYS A 105 -7.43 8.62 17.92
CA CYS A 105 -8.08 7.49 18.57
C CYS A 105 -9.41 7.93 19.15
N HIS A 106 -10.50 7.81 18.38
CA HIS A 106 -11.83 7.82 18.94
C HIS A 106 -12.03 6.49 19.66
N PHE A 107 -11.55 6.41 20.90
CA PHE A 107 -12.06 5.43 21.85
C PHE A 107 -13.57 5.61 21.87
N HIS A 108 -14.29 4.69 21.21
CA HIS A 108 -15.73 4.59 21.36
C HIS A 108 -16.00 4.20 22.82
N PHE A 109 -16.11 5.20 23.69
CA PHE A 109 -16.88 5.07 24.91
C PHE A 109 -18.35 5.12 24.51
N ARG A 110 -18.96 3.95 24.34
CA ARG A 110 -20.41 3.80 24.52
C ARG A 110 -20.72 2.46 25.17
#